data_AF-A0A958XH60-F1
#
_entry.id   AF-A0A958XH60-F1
#
_cell.length_a   1.000
_cell.length_b   1.000
_cell.length_c   1.000
_cell.angle_alpha   90.00
_cell.angle_beta   90.00
_cell.angle_gamma   90.00
#
_symmetry.space_group_name_H-M   'P 1'
#
loop_
_entity.id
_entity.type
_entity.pdbx_description
1 polymer ?
#
loop_
_entity_poly.entity_id
_entity_poly.type
_entity_poly.pdbx_seq_one_letter_code
_entity_poly.pdbx_strand_id
1 'polypeptide(L)'
;MLKLETVRILVISQSKPDSDKLKTFMSRMPFNLTARDFVVDELVPTDDYDFALFDASSLPRIFENTVLSPDDQKHLDLFRTYLTKPVRYIVYYGELLHDLDRERCPSANSKFSLFARIRELIDFINHYQTPPQKPSL
;
A
#
# COMPACT_ATOMS: atom_id res chain seq x y z
N MET A 1 -5.99 -14.96 -12.40
CA MET A 1 -4.59 -14.48 -12.39
C MET A 1 -4.62 -12.97 -12.46
N LEU A 2 -4.06 -12.30 -11.46
CA LEU A 2 -3.95 -10.85 -11.38
C LEU A 2 -2.96 -10.33 -12.42
N LYS A 3 -3.27 -9.18 -13.01
CA LYS A 3 -2.40 -8.43 -13.91
C LYS A 3 -2.31 -6.98 -13.45
N LEU A 4 -1.29 -6.25 -13.91
CA LEU A 4 -1.14 -4.82 -13.59
C LEU A 4 -2.38 -4.01 -14.00
N GLU A 5 -2.99 -4.34 -15.14
CA GLU A 5 -4.18 -3.65 -15.67
C GLU A 5 -5.48 -4.01 -14.96
N THR A 6 -5.52 -5.08 -14.16
CA THR A 6 -6.74 -5.55 -13.49
C THR A 6 -6.67 -5.45 -11.98
N VAL A 7 -5.48 -5.23 -11.43
CA VAL A 7 -5.29 -5.17 -9.97
C VAL A 7 -6.02 -3.97 -9.38
N ARG A 8 -6.70 -4.19 -8.27
CA ARG A 8 -7.44 -3.17 -7.53
C ARG A 8 -6.58 -2.73 -6.36
N ILE A 9 -6.11 -1.48 -6.41
CA ILE A 9 -5.22 -0.91 -5.40
C ILE A 9 -5.95 0.22 -4.68
N LEU A 10 -6.08 0.13 -3.36
CA LEU A 10 -6.53 1.25 -2.54
C LEU A 10 -5.32 2.10 -2.17
N VAL A 11 -5.36 3.42 -2.32
CA VAL A 11 -4.29 4.35 -1.96
C VAL A 11 -4.77 5.25 -0.84
N ILE A 12 -4.10 5.18 0.32
CA ILE A 12 -4.44 5.91 1.54
C ILE A 12 -3.34 6.94 1.80
N SER A 13 -3.68 8.21 1.66
CA SER A 13 -2.75 9.33 1.90
C SER A 13 -3.19 10.18 3.08
N GLN A 14 -2.24 10.86 3.72
CA GLN A 14 -2.51 11.76 4.84
C GLN A 14 -3.21 13.05 4.38
N SER A 15 -2.85 13.53 3.19
CA SER A 15 -3.30 14.82 2.68
C SER A 15 -3.66 14.75 1.20
N LYS A 16 -4.48 15.71 0.75
CA LYS A 16 -4.83 15.87 -0.66
C LYS A 16 -3.60 16.10 -1.55
N PRO A 17 -2.64 16.98 -1.21
CA PRO A 17 -1.39 17.12 -1.97
C PRO A 17 -0.63 15.81 -2.18
N ASP A 18 -0.58 14.94 -1.17
CA ASP A 18 0.16 13.67 -1.26
C ASP A 18 -0.59 12.65 -2.13
N SER A 19 -1.91 12.59 -1.96
CA SER A 19 -2.80 11.82 -2.82
C SER A 19 -2.66 12.24 -4.29
N ASP A 20 -2.63 13.54 -4.59
CA ASP A 20 -2.49 14.07 -5.95
C ASP A 20 -1.11 13.73 -6.56
N LYS A 21 -0.03 13.74 -5.77
CA LYS A 21 1.31 13.32 -6.21
C LYS A 21 1.32 11.85 -6.61
N LEU A 22 0.75 10.97 -5.77
CA LEU A 22 0.68 9.53 -6.05
C LEU A 22 -0.25 9.24 -7.22
N LYS A 23 -1.41 9.89 -7.30
CA LYS A 23 -2.33 9.79 -8.44
C LYS A 23 -1.66 10.17 -9.76
N THR A 24 -0.87 11.25 -9.77
CA THR A 24 -0.11 11.66 -10.95
C THR A 24 0.93 10.62 -11.36
N PHE A 25 1.59 9.98 -10.39
CA PHE A 25 2.54 8.91 -10.68
C PHE A 25 1.83 7.65 -11.20
N MET A 26 0.82 7.16 -10.48
CA MET A 26 0.14 5.90 -10.78
C MET A 26 -0.69 5.96 -12.06
N SER A 27 -1.23 7.12 -12.44
CA SER A 27 -1.94 7.31 -13.72
C SER A 27 -1.04 7.17 -14.95
N ARG A 28 0.29 7.23 -14.79
CA ARG A 28 1.27 6.99 -15.86
C ARG A 28 1.71 5.52 -15.92
N MET A 29 1.26 4.71 -14.98
CA MET A 29 1.57 3.28 -14.87
C MET A 29 0.39 2.48 -15.41
N PRO A 30 0.57 1.20 -15.78
CA PRO A 30 -0.49 0.36 -16.35
C PRO A 30 -1.50 -0.13 -15.31
N PHE A 31 -1.84 0.68 -14.30
CA PHE A 31 -2.83 0.34 -13.27
C PHE A 31 -4.20 0.89 -13.64
N ASN A 32 -5.25 0.09 -13.46
CA ASN A 32 -6.63 0.54 -13.68
C ASN A 32 -7.21 1.19 -12.41
N LEU A 33 -6.78 2.43 -12.16
CA LEU A 33 -7.17 3.22 -11.00
C LEU A 33 -8.14 4.35 -11.37
N THR A 34 -9.09 4.56 -10.51
CA THR A 34 -10.16 5.56 -10.60
C THR A 34 -10.09 6.50 -9.39
N ALA A 35 -10.83 7.61 -9.42
CA ALA A 35 -10.78 8.59 -8.34
C ALA A 35 -11.17 8.01 -6.97
N ARG A 36 -12.06 7.03 -6.91
CA ARG A 36 -12.47 6.34 -5.67
C ARG A 36 -11.39 5.47 -5.04
N ASP A 37 -10.35 5.13 -5.81
CA ASP A 37 -9.26 4.28 -5.35
C ASP A 37 -8.22 5.10 -4.54
N PHE A 38 -8.39 6.43 -4.47
CA PHE A 38 -7.54 7.35 -3.70
C PHE A 38 -8.36 7.97 -2.56
N VAL A 39 -7.97 7.70 -1.32
CA VAL A 39 -8.62 8.21 -0.12
C VAL A 39 -7.64 9.05 0.70
N VAL A 40 -8.18 10.04 1.42
CA VAL A 40 -7.39 10.97 2.23
C VAL A 40 -7.88 10.88 3.66
N ASP A 41 -7.04 10.36 4.55
CA ASP A 41 -7.26 10.28 6.01
C ASP A 41 -8.65 9.75 6.40
N GLU A 42 -9.10 8.72 5.69
CA GLU A 42 -10.42 8.11 5.83
C GLU A 42 -10.32 6.59 5.80
N LEU A 43 -11.17 5.92 6.61
CA LEU A 43 -11.35 4.48 6.59
C LEU A 43 -12.46 4.09 5.61
N VAL A 44 -12.10 3.36 4.56
CA VAL A 44 -13.04 2.79 3.58
C VAL A 44 -13.01 1.26 3.58
N PRO A 45 -14.08 0.58 3.14
CA PRO A 45 -14.08 -0.87 2.94
C PRO A 45 -12.94 -1.33 2.02
N THR A 46 -12.32 -2.47 2.36
CA THR A 46 -11.16 -3.01 1.64
C THR A 46 -11.49 -4.24 0.79
N ASP A 47 -12.74 -4.72 0.84
CA ASP A 47 -13.14 -6.02 0.27
C ASP A 47 -12.97 -6.09 -1.26
N ASP A 48 -13.07 -4.94 -1.94
CA ASP A 48 -12.95 -4.83 -3.40
C ASP A 48 -11.51 -4.61 -3.90
N TYR A 49 -10.51 -4.69 -3.00
CA TYR A 49 -9.11 -4.39 -3.29
C TYR A 49 -8.19 -5.59 -3.07
N ASP A 50 -7.24 -5.80 -3.99
CA ASP A 50 -6.25 -6.88 -3.90
C ASP A 50 -5.16 -6.57 -2.87
N PHE A 51 -4.77 -5.30 -2.78
CA PHE A 51 -3.90 -4.74 -1.75
C PHE A 51 -4.15 -3.24 -1.58
N ALA A 52 -3.68 -2.71 -0.46
CA ALA A 52 -3.70 -1.29 -0.15
C ALA A 52 -2.27 -0.73 -0.07
N LEU A 53 -2.12 0.50 -0.52
CA LEU A 53 -0.94 1.32 -0.38
C LEU A 53 -1.17 2.35 0.72
N PHE A 54 -0.38 2.27 1.78
CA PHE A 54 -0.34 3.32 2.78
C PHE A 54 0.80 4.29 2.47
N ASP A 55 0.47 5.56 2.30
CA ASP A 55 1.43 6.63 2.02
C ASP A 55 1.92 7.27 3.31
N ALA A 56 3.16 6.95 3.67
CA ALA A 56 3.88 7.50 4.81
C ALA A 56 4.90 8.58 4.39
N SER A 57 4.85 9.10 3.15
CA SER A 57 5.88 10.03 2.64
C SER A 57 5.92 11.38 3.37
N SER A 58 4.82 11.76 4.01
CA SER A 58 4.69 13.00 4.80
C SER A 58 4.88 12.78 6.30
N LEU A 59 4.94 11.53 6.76
CA LEU A 59 5.18 11.24 8.17
C LEU A 59 6.62 11.57 8.53
N PRO A 60 6.88 12.09 9.74
CA PRO A 60 8.23 12.23 10.24
C PRO A 60 8.88 10.85 10.43
N ARG A 61 10.21 10.82 10.48
CA ARG A 61 10.92 9.58 10.84
C ARG A 61 10.58 9.20 12.29
N ILE A 62 9.97 8.04 12.47
CA ILE A 62 9.50 7.52 13.75
C ILE A 62 10.56 6.60 14.35
N PHE A 63 11.02 6.97 15.54
CA PHE A 63 11.82 6.16 16.44
C PHE A 63 11.04 5.97 17.76
N GLU A 64 11.56 5.15 18.68
CA GLU A 64 10.86 4.79 19.94
C GLU A 64 10.36 5.98 20.78
N ASN A 65 10.97 7.17 20.65
CA ASN A 65 10.62 8.37 21.41
C ASN A 65 10.15 9.56 20.55
N THR A 66 9.77 9.34 19.29
CA THR A 66 9.28 10.42 18.43
C THR A 66 7.92 10.93 18.93
N VAL A 67 7.83 12.23 19.24
CA VAL A 67 6.56 12.90 19.52
C VAL A 67 5.92 13.30 18.19
N LEU A 68 4.76 12.73 17.89
CA LEU A 68 4.01 13.01 16.67
C LEU A 68 3.06 14.21 16.86
N SER A 69 2.83 14.95 15.77
CA SER A 69 1.71 15.89 15.74
C SER A 69 0.39 15.13 15.85
N PRO A 70 -0.71 15.78 16.29
CA PRO A 70 -2.03 15.14 16.32
C PRO A 70 -2.45 14.56 14.97
N ASP A 71 -2.10 15.23 13.87
CA ASP A 71 -2.44 14.79 12.51
C ASP A 71 -1.60 13.56 12.08
N ASP A 72 -0.31 13.53 12.40
CA ASP A 72 0.55 12.37 12.13
C ASP A 72 0.14 11.16 12.96
N GLN A 73 -0.18 11.38 14.24
CA GLN A 73 -0.67 10.33 15.13
C GLN A 73 -1.98 9.75 14.62
N LYS A 74 -2.92 10.60 14.21
CA LYS A 74 -4.20 10.19 13.62
C LYS A 74 -4.00 9.33 12.36
N HIS A 75 -3.13 9.75 11.45
CA HIS A 75 -2.84 9.01 10.21
C HIS A 75 -2.17 7.65 10.50
N LEU A 76 -1.28 7.59 11.49
CA LEU A 76 -0.67 6.34 11.93
C LEU A 76 -1.68 5.39 12.60
N ASP A 77 -2.61 5.93 13.38
CA ASP A 77 -3.67 5.11 14.00
C ASP A 77 -4.68 4.61 12.96
N LEU A 78 -4.93 5.39 11.90
CA LEU A 78 -5.66 4.93 10.73
C LEU A 78 -4.94 3.75 10.06
N PHE A 79 -3.62 3.84 9.85
CA PHE A 79 -2.83 2.72 9.33
C PHE A 79 -2.97 1.46 10.19
N ARG A 80 -2.83 1.60 11.51
CA ARG A 80 -2.98 0.48 12.45
C ARG A 80 -4.38 -0.14 12.37
N THR A 81 -5.41 0.67 12.17
CA THR A 81 -6.78 0.18 11.96
C THR A 81 -6.87 -0.61 10.66
N TYR A 82 -6.27 -0.13 9.57
CA TYR A 82 -6.16 -0.87 8.32
C TYR A 82 -5.43 -2.21 8.51
N LEU A 83 -4.35 -2.27 9.30
CA LEU A 83 -3.67 -3.53 9.61
C LEU A 83 -4.54 -4.56 10.34
N THR A 84 -5.76 -4.24 10.77
CA THR A 84 -6.71 -5.26 11.27
C THR A 84 -7.52 -5.92 10.16
N LYS A 85 -7.51 -5.37 8.94
CA LYS A 85 -8.28 -5.84 7.78
C LYS A 85 -7.54 -6.95 7.01
N PRO A 86 -8.27 -7.89 6.37
CA PRO A 86 -7.69 -9.02 5.63
C PRO A 86 -7.22 -8.64 4.22
N VAL A 87 -6.57 -7.48 4.07
CA VAL A 87 -5.99 -7.02 2.79
C VAL A 87 -4.47 -6.95 2.93
N ARG A 88 -3.76 -7.10 1.82
CA ARG A 88 -2.29 -7.02 1.79
C ARG A 88 -1.88 -5.56 1.71
N TYR A 89 -0.71 -5.22 2.24
CA TYR A 89 -0.27 -3.82 2.34
C TYR A 89 1.10 -3.60 1.70
N ILE A 90 1.27 -2.44 1.08
CA ILE A 90 2.58 -1.86 0.76
C ILE A 90 2.65 -0.52 1.48
N VAL A 91 3.76 -0.26 2.19
CA VAL A 91 3.98 1.03 2.84
C VAL A 91 4.95 1.86 2.02
N TYR A 92 4.43 2.94 1.43
CA TYR A 92 5.26 3.90 0.71
C TYR A 92 6.00 4.80 1.70
N TYR A 93 7.33 4.89 1.58
CA TYR A 93 8.24 5.44 2.58
C TYR A 93 8.20 4.73 3.94
N GLY A 94 7.97 3.41 3.95
CA GLY A 94 7.95 2.61 5.18
C GLY A 94 9.27 2.56 5.96
N GLU A 95 10.42 2.92 5.38
CA GLU A 95 11.67 3.04 6.14
C GLU A 95 11.63 4.10 7.25
N LEU A 96 10.67 5.02 7.17
CA LEU A 96 10.43 6.03 8.19
C LEU A 96 9.71 5.46 9.42
N LEU A 97 9.16 4.25 9.35
CA LEU A 97 8.41 3.61 10.43
C LEU A 97 9.23 2.48 11.05
N HIS A 98 9.86 2.73 12.20
CA HIS A 98 10.73 1.76 12.87
C HIS A 98 9.97 0.51 13.39
N ASP A 99 8.72 0.68 13.82
CA ASP A 99 7.86 -0.36 14.38
C ASP A 99 7.07 -1.15 13.33
N LEU A 100 7.36 -0.96 12.04
CA LEU A 100 6.64 -1.62 10.96
C LEU A 100 6.98 -3.11 10.87
N ASP A 101 5.96 -3.96 10.96
CA ASP A 101 6.06 -5.38 10.58
C ASP A 101 6.32 -5.51 9.08
N ARG A 102 7.58 -5.72 8.71
CA ARG A 102 8.04 -5.75 7.32
C ARG A 102 7.65 -7.02 6.58
N GLU A 103 7.37 -8.11 7.28
CA GLU A 103 6.89 -9.34 6.64
C GLU A 103 5.45 -9.15 6.14
N ARG A 104 4.63 -8.48 6.95
CA ARG A 104 3.24 -8.18 6.61
C ARG A 104 3.09 -6.97 5.69
N CYS A 105 3.98 -5.99 5.83
CA CYS A 105 3.88 -4.68 5.19
C CYS A 105 5.19 -4.31 4.47
N PRO A 106 5.49 -4.93 3.32
CA PRO A 106 6.67 -4.59 2.54
C PRO A 106 6.73 -3.08 2.24
N SER A 107 7.89 -2.48 2.47
CA SER A 107 8.10 -1.05 2.25
C SER A 107 8.60 -0.75 0.83
N ALA A 108 8.27 0.42 0.33
CA ALA A 108 8.82 0.99 -0.89
C ALA A 108 9.23 2.45 -0.65
N ASN A 109 10.51 2.81 -0.78
CA ASN A 109 11.02 4.14 -0.37
C ASN A 109 11.29 5.09 -1.55
N SER A 110 10.76 4.77 -2.73
CA SER A 110 10.82 5.59 -3.94
C SER A 110 9.73 5.15 -4.91
N LYS A 111 9.36 6.01 -5.87
CA LYS A 111 8.37 5.67 -6.91
C LYS A 111 8.78 4.43 -7.72
N PHE A 112 10.09 4.30 -7.98
CA PHE A 112 10.65 3.13 -8.66
C PHE A 112 10.45 1.85 -7.84
N SER A 113 10.89 1.86 -6.57
CA SER A 113 10.73 0.69 -5.70
C SER A 113 9.26 0.38 -5.44
N LEU A 114 8.38 1.39 -5.46
CA LEU A 114 6.95 1.18 -5.31
C LEU A 114 6.37 0.39 -6.47
N PHE A 115 6.68 0.80 -7.70
CA PHE A 115 6.27 0.04 -8.89
C PHE A 115 6.81 -1.39 -8.87
N ALA A 116 8.08 -1.57 -8.47
CA ALA A 116 8.67 -2.91 -8.34
C ALA A 116 7.96 -3.77 -7.29
N ARG A 117 7.69 -3.23 -6.08
CA ARG A 117 6.98 -3.96 -5.01
C ARG A 117 5.57 -4.37 -5.42
N ILE A 118 4.85 -3.50 -6.13
CA ILE A 118 3.51 -3.84 -6.65
C ILE A 118 3.58 -5.05 -7.59
N ARG A 119 4.55 -5.05 -8.52
CA ARG A 119 4.75 -6.18 -9.45
C ARG A 119 5.07 -7.47 -8.72
N GLU A 120 6.02 -7.42 -7.79
CA GLU A 120 6.40 -8.58 -6.99
C GLU A 120 5.23 -9.15 -6.20
N LEU A 121 4.37 -8.30 -5.64
CA LEU A 121 3.19 -8.73 -4.90
C LEU A 121 2.15 -9.42 -5.81
N ILE A 122 1.94 -8.91 -7.03
CA ILE A 122 1.09 -9.54 -8.04
C ILE A 122 1.64 -10.92 -8.42
N ASP A 123 2.94 -11.00 -8.69
CA ASP A 123 3.61 -12.25 -9.07
C ASP A 123 3.54 -13.29 -7.94
N PHE A 124 3.77 -12.85 -6.69
CA PHE A 124 3.60 -13.68 -5.51
C PHE A 124 2.17 -14.22 -5.39
N ILE A 125 1.15 -13.34 -5.47
CA ILE A 125 -0.25 -13.77 -5.37
C ILE A 125 -0.59 -14.78 -6.46
N ASN A 126 -0.17 -14.52 -7.70
CA ASN A 126 -0.41 -15.44 -8.82
C ASN A 126 0.25 -16.80 -8.62
N HIS A 127 1.48 -16.83 -8.09
CA HIS A 127 2.19 -18.07 -7.81
C HIS A 127 1.45 -18.94 -6.80
N TYR A 128 0.98 -18.36 -5.69
CA TYR A 128 0.33 -19.11 -4.61
C TYR A 128 -1.18 -19.36 -4.83
N GLN A 129 -1.83 -18.61 -5.72
CA GLN A 129 -3.22 -18.88 -6.11
C GLN A 129 -3.33 -19.97 -7.19
N THR A 130 -2.24 -20.32 -7.86
CA THR A 130 -2.24 -21.41 -8.83
C THR A 130 -2.07 -22.73 -8.06
N PRO A 131 -3.01 -23.69 -8.14
CA PRO A 131 -2.82 -24.98 -7.51
C PRO A 131 -1.52 -25.63 -8.01
N PRO A 132 -0.76 -26.36 -7.18
CA PRO A 132 0.40 -27.08 -7.66
C PRO A 132 -0.03 -27.97 -8.82
N GLN A 133 0.58 -27.78 -9.99
CA GLN A 133 0.38 -28.69 -11.11
C GLN A 133 0.82 -30.07 -10.64
N LYS A 134 -0.13 -31.02 -10.56
CA LYS A 134 0.24 -32.42 -10.37
C LYS A 134 1.20 -32.78 -11.50
N PRO A 135 2.37 -33.38 -11.20
CA PRO A 135 3.23 -33.88 -12.25
C PRO A 135 2.42 -34.86 -13.08
N SER A 136 2.35 -34.61 -14.39
CA SER A 136 1.86 -35.57 -15.35
C SER A 136 2.80 -36.78 -15.32
N LEU A 137 2.32 -37.87 -14.73
CA LEU A 137 2.93 -39.20 -14.80
C LEU A 137 2.78 -39.78 -16.21
#